data_AF-A0AA35RSV0-F1
#
_entry.id   AF-A0AA35RSV0-F1
#
_cell.length_a   1.000
_cell.length_b   1.000
_cell.length_c   1.000
_cell.angle_alpha   90.00
_cell.angle_beta   90.00
_cell.angle_gamma   90.00
#
_symmetry.space_group_name_H-M   'P 1'
#
loop_
_entity.id
_entity.type
_entity.pdbx_description
1 polymer ?
#
loop_
_entity_poly.entity_id
_entity_poly.type
_entity_poly.pdbx_seq_one_letter_code
_entity_poly.pdbx_strand_id
1 'polypeptide(L)'
;MLFNMVLIGELQRKRQSEWDSYNDEQKKEHQQKMQEASVMASNRNQLASYTVDVLELITRELQAPFVIPSMVDRISAMLNYVLKQLVGPKRRQLNVEDMDKFHFKPKELVSSIVAIYVNLGQSSEFCRALPQDGRSFSIELLEESARIMRNLGYVELMEKMTSLIDRVHKYSNRLQMEESALDDAPEEFLDPVTSELMKEPVRLPTSGVTMDKSNIMRHLFSDGTDPFNRSPLTADMLEPDNQLRQRILDWKSQKLAHLTHNDSLQ
;
A
#
# COMPACT_ATOMS: atom_id res chain seq x y z
N MET A 1 15.71 6.39 -5.75
CA MET A 1 15.87 6.49 -7.21
C MET A 1 15.29 7.80 -7.74
N LEU A 2 13.97 7.97 -7.72
CA LEU A 2 13.27 9.01 -8.46
C LEU A 2 13.47 10.46 -7.99
N PHE A 3 13.83 10.69 -6.73
CA PHE A 3 14.05 12.04 -6.18
C PHE A 3 15.08 12.84 -6.98
N ASN A 4 16.23 12.24 -7.33
CA ASN A 4 17.26 12.95 -8.08
C ASN A 4 16.83 13.25 -9.52
N MET A 5 15.97 12.42 -10.12
CA MET A 5 15.41 12.72 -11.44
C MET A 5 14.50 13.94 -11.39
N VAL A 6 13.65 14.06 -10.36
CA VAL A 6 12.81 15.25 -10.15
C VAL A 6 13.67 16.49 -9.98
N LEU A 7 14.69 16.42 -9.12
CA LEU A 7 15.62 17.52 -8.88
C LEU A 7 16.34 17.96 -10.16
N ILE A 8 16.85 17.01 -10.96
CA ILE A 8 17.49 17.32 -12.24
C ILE A 8 16.51 18.03 -13.18
N GLY A 9 15.27 17.54 -13.28
CA GLY A 9 14.24 18.18 -14.10
C GLY A 9 13.89 19.61 -13.64
N GLU A 10 13.88 19.85 -12.32
CA GLU A 10 13.70 21.19 -11.76
C GLU A 10 14.88 22.12 -12.06
N LEU A 11 16.12 21.62 -11.93
CA LEU A 11 17.33 22.37 -12.26
C LEU A 11 17.37 22.72 -13.76
N GLN A 12 17.05 21.76 -14.64
CA GLN A 12 16.95 21.99 -16.09
C GLN A 12 15.92 23.07 -16.43
N ARG A 13 14.72 23.04 -15.83
CA ARG A 13 13.69 24.07 -16.04
C ARG A 13 14.14 25.45 -15.58
N LYS A 14 14.73 25.56 -14.38
CA LYS A 14 15.27 26.82 -13.87
C LYS A 14 16.38 27.38 -14.74
N ARG A 15 17.25 26.50 -15.27
CA ARG A 15 18.28 26.88 -16.24
C ARG A 15 17.69 27.41 -17.54
N GLN A 16 16.54 26.94 -17.98
CA GLN A 16 15.90 27.49 -19.19
C GLN A 16 15.20 28.83 -18.94
N SER A 17 14.66 29.06 -17.75
CA SER A 17 13.86 30.27 -17.45
C SER A 17 14.66 31.43 -16.84
N GLU A 18 15.68 31.16 -16.03
CA GLU A 18 16.30 32.17 -15.15
C GLU A 18 17.81 32.35 -15.39
N TRP A 19 18.44 31.54 -16.24
CA TRP A 19 19.91 31.47 -16.35
C TRP A 19 20.59 32.79 -16.69
N ASP A 20 19.96 33.62 -17.51
CA ASP A 20 20.50 34.93 -17.89
C ASP A 20 20.45 35.95 -16.74
N SER A 21 19.58 35.72 -15.75
CA SER A 21 19.48 36.55 -14.54
C SER A 21 20.49 36.20 -13.45
N TYR A 22 21.16 35.04 -13.55
CA TYR A 22 22.07 34.57 -12.52
C TYR A 22 23.45 35.25 -12.62
N ASN A 23 24.00 35.59 -11.46
CA ASN A 23 25.40 35.97 -11.33
C ASN A 23 26.34 34.75 -11.45
N ASP A 24 27.65 34.98 -11.52
CA ASP A 24 28.63 33.91 -11.74
C ASP A 24 28.68 32.89 -10.60
N GLU A 25 28.46 33.33 -9.36
CA GLU A 25 28.42 32.45 -8.19
C GLU A 25 27.19 31.52 -8.23
N GLN A 26 26.01 32.06 -8.57
CA GLN A 26 24.78 31.31 -8.75
C GLN A 26 24.88 30.31 -9.91
N LYS A 27 25.50 30.70 -11.02
CA LYS A 27 25.75 29.80 -12.16
C LYS A 27 26.66 28.64 -11.76
N LYS A 28 27.73 28.91 -11.00
CA LYS A 28 28.65 27.89 -10.49
C LYS A 28 27.96 26.95 -9.50
N GLU A 29 27.20 27.48 -8.54
CA GLU A 29 26.44 26.69 -7.58
C GLU A 29 25.40 25.79 -8.28
N HIS A 30 24.68 26.33 -9.27
CA HIS A 30 23.72 25.57 -10.06
C HIS A 30 24.40 24.42 -10.82
N GLN A 31 25.55 24.68 -11.46
CA GLN A 31 26.33 23.64 -12.15
C GLN A 31 26.83 22.56 -11.19
N GLN A 32 27.31 22.94 -10.01
CA GLN A 32 27.74 22.00 -8.99
C GLN A 32 26.59 21.10 -8.54
N LYS A 33 25.44 21.70 -8.17
CA LYS A 33 24.23 20.95 -7.78
C LYS A 33 23.76 20.01 -8.89
N MET A 34 23.80 20.47 -10.15
CA MET A 34 23.45 19.66 -11.31
C MET A 34 24.39 18.45 -11.46
N GLN A 35 25.70 18.65 -11.30
CA GLN A 35 26.69 17.59 -11.40
C GLN A 35 26.51 16.55 -10.27
N GLU A 36 26.35 17.01 -9.04
CA GLU A 36 26.12 16.14 -7.87
C GLU A 36 24.82 15.33 -8.03
N ALA A 37 23.73 15.98 -8.42
CA ALA A 37 22.46 15.32 -8.67
C ALA A 37 22.57 14.30 -9.81
N SER A 38 23.30 14.62 -10.88
CA SER A 38 23.54 13.75 -12.04
C SER A 38 24.26 12.46 -11.66
N VAL A 39 25.36 12.55 -10.92
CA VAL A 39 26.14 11.38 -10.47
C VAL A 39 25.28 10.51 -9.56
N MET A 40 24.57 11.12 -8.61
CA MET A 40 23.70 10.35 -7.71
C MET A 40 22.51 9.72 -8.43
N ALA A 41 21.91 10.39 -9.41
CA ALA A 41 20.82 9.84 -10.22
C ALA A 41 21.30 8.61 -10.99
N SER A 42 22.40 8.74 -11.75
CA SER A 42 22.97 7.66 -12.54
C SER A 42 23.25 6.40 -11.70
N ASN A 43 23.98 6.54 -10.60
CA ASN A 43 24.33 5.40 -9.73
C ASN A 43 23.09 4.74 -9.12
N ARG A 44 22.12 5.55 -8.65
CA ARG A 44 20.90 5.02 -8.03
C ARG A 44 19.98 4.37 -9.05
N ASN A 45 19.92 4.88 -10.28
CA ASN A 45 19.08 4.34 -11.34
C ASN A 45 19.62 3.00 -11.83
N GLN A 46 20.93 2.88 -12.03
CA GLN A 46 21.55 1.59 -12.36
C GLN A 46 21.27 0.55 -11.28
N LEU A 47 21.55 0.89 -10.00
CA LEU A 47 21.31 -0.04 -8.89
C LEU A 47 19.85 -0.48 -8.80
N ALA A 48 18.90 0.45 -8.94
CA ALA A 48 17.50 0.11 -8.85
C ALA A 48 17.01 -0.67 -10.08
N SER A 49 17.56 -0.45 -11.28
CA SER A 49 17.30 -1.32 -12.44
C SER A 49 17.71 -2.76 -12.13
N TYR A 50 18.97 -2.99 -11.75
CA TYR A 50 19.44 -4.33 -11.39
C TYR A 50 18.65 -4.97 -10.25
N THR A 51 18.26 -4.17 -9.25
CA THR A 51 17.46 -4.66 -8.12
C THR A 51 16.10 -5.15 -8.59
N VAL A 52 15.44 -4.39 -9.47
CA VAL A 52 14.13 -4.77 -10.03
C VAL A 52 14.26 -5.97 -10.95
N ASP A 53 15.29 -6.04 -11.79
CA ASP A 53 15.53 -7.18 -12.69
C ASP A 53 15.76 -8.48 -11.90
N VAL A 54 16.55 -8.41 -10.82
CA VAL A 54 16.77 -9.56 -9.92
C VAL A 54 15.48 -9.93 -9.20
N LEU A 55 14.71 -8.95 -8.73
CA LEU A 55 13.43 -9.22 -8.06
C LEU A 55 12.42 -9.85 -9.03
N GLU A 56 12.33 -9.38 -10.27
CA GLU A 56 11.52 -9.97 -11.33
C GLU A 56 11.92 -11.43 -11.56
N LEU A 57 13.23 -11.69 -11.72
CA LEU A 57 13.76 -13.04 -11.91
C LEU A 57 13.40 -13.97 -10.75
N ILE A 58 13.65 -13.55 -9.50
CA ILE A 58 13.39 -14.38 -8.32
C ILE A 58 11.89 -14.62 -8.17
N THR A 59 11.05 -13.60 -8.33
CA THR A 59 9.59 -13.75 -8.17
C THR A 59 8.96 -14.63 -9.26
N ARG A 60 9.58 -14.73 -10.43
CA ARG A 60 9.17 -15.67 -11.47
C ARG A 60 9.35 -17.13 -11.04
N GLU A 61 10.47 -17.43 -10.38
CA GLU A 61 10.81 -18.81 -9.99
C GLU A 61 10.31 -19.18 -8.58
N LEU A 62 10.19 -18.20 -7.67
CA LEU A 62 9.93 -18.42 -6.24
C LEU A 62 9.04 -17.32 -5.64
N GLN A 63 7.72 -17.56 -5.59
CA GLN A 63 6.76 -16.60 -5.01
C GLN A 63 6.61 -16.72 -3.49
N ALA A 64 6.70 -17.94 -2.94
CA ALA A 64 6.32 -18.23 -1.56
C ALA A 64 6.93 -17.30 -0.48
N PRO A 65 8.23 -16.94 -0.53
CA PRO A 65 8.83 -16.05 0.47
C PRO A 65 8.28 -14.61 0.45
N PHE A 66 7.71 -14.16 -0.67
CA PHE A 66 7.20 -12.81 -0.83
C PHE A 66 5.75 -12.66 -0.38
N VAL A 67 5.02 -13.77 -0.26
CA VAL A 67 3.58 -13.78 0.04
C VAL A 67 3.27 -14.23 1.47
N ILE A 68 4.29 -14.41 2.31
CA ILE A 68 4.09 -14.63 3.74
C ILE A 68 3.55 -13.35 4.43
N PRO A 69 2.76 -13.48 5.52
CA PRO A 69 2.12 -12.33 6.17
C PRO A 69 3.07 -11.19 6.56
N SER A 70 4.32 -11.48 6.95
CA SER A 70 5.30 -10.46 7.33
C SER A 70 5.95 -9.71 6.16
N MET A 71 5.84 -10.25 4.94
CA MET A 71 6.50 -9.72 3.74
C MET A 71 5.50 -9.13 2.74
N VAL A 72 4.33 -9.75 2.59
CA VAL A 72 3.35 -9.45 1.54
C VAL A 72 2.90 -7.99 1.57
N ASP A 73 2.66 -7.43 2.76
CA ASP A 73 2.26 -6.04 2.91
C ASP A 73 3.40 -5.08 2.52
N ARG A 74 4.64 -5.44 2.85
CA ARG A 74 5.83 -4.61 2.57
C ARG A 74 6.12 -4.57 1.08
N ILE A 75 6.11 -5.73 0.41
CA ILE A 75 6.36 -5.78 -1.03
C ILE A 75 5.21 -5.14 -1.80
N SER A 76 3.95 -5.33 -1.38
CA SER A 76 2.78 -4.70 -1.99
C SER A 76 2.87 -3.17 -1.90
N ALA A 77 3.12 -2.62 -0.71
CA ALA A 77 3.27 -1.17 -0.52
C ALA A 77 4.45 -0.59 -1.30
N MET A 78 5.59 -1.30 -1.35
CA MET A 78 6.75 -0.89 -2.14
C MET A 78 6.43 -0.85 -3.64
N LEU A 79 5.84 -1.91 -4.18
CA LEU A 79 5.47 -1.98 -5.60
C LEU A 79 4.44 -0.89 -5.95
N ASN A 80 3.40 -0.72 -5.13
CA ASN A 80 2.36 0.29 -5.33
C ASN A 80 2.95 1.69 -5.34
N TYR A 81 3.85 1.98 -4.39
CA TYR A 81 4.53 3.27 -4.32
C TYR A 81 5.35 3.54 -5.59
N VAL A 82 6.20 2.60 -6.01
CA VAL A 82 7.06 2.81 -7.18
C VAL A 82 6.22 2.92 -8.46
N LEU A 83 5.23 2.04 -8.63
CA LEU A 83 4.33 2.08 -9.79
C LEU A 83 3.59 3.43 -9.86
N LYS A 84 3.05 3.93 -8.73
CA LYS A 84 2.40 5.24 -8.64
C LYS A 84 3.29 6.40 -9.07
N GLN A 85 4.58 6.37 -8.75
CA GLN A 85 5.49 7.42 -9.21
C GLN A 85 5.74 7.36 -10.72
N LEU A 86 5.77 6.16 -11.31
CA LEU A 86 6.10 5.95 -12.73
C LEU A 86 4.91 6.15 -13.67
N VAL A 87 3.71 5.71 -13.28
CA VAL A 87 2.52 5.75 -14.14
C VAL A 87 1.48 6.78 -13.70
N GLY A 88 1.54 7.22 -12.44
CA GLY A 88 0.58 8.16 -11.85
C GLY A 88 0.77 9.62 -12.29
N PRO A 89 0.00 10.56 -11.69
CA PRO A 89 -0.08 11.95 -12.15
C PRO A 89 1.26 12.70 -12.07
N LYS A 90 2.15 12.29 -11.16
CA LYS A 90 3.48 12.88 -10.98
C LYS A 90 4.52 12.40 -11.99
N ARG A 91 4.20 11.46 -12.90
CA ARG A 91 5.17 10.92 -13.88
C ARG A 91 5.86 11.99 -14.74
N ARG A 92 5.15 13.11 -15.02
CA ARG A 92 5.70 14.25 -15.78
C ARG A 92 6.88 14.92 -15.08
N GLN A 93 6.97 14.84 -13.76
CA GLN A 93 8.08 15.39 -12.98
C GLN A 93 9.40 14.63 -13.24
N LEU A 94 9.30 13.39 -13.73
CA LEU A 94 10.43 12.54 -14.10
C LEU A 94 10.91 12.79 -15.53
N ASN A 95 10.24 13.68 -16.28
CA ASN A 95 10.67 14.04 -17.62
C ASN A 95 11.90 14.95 -17.55
N VAL A 96 13.02 14.40 -17.97
CA VAL A 96 14.35 15.00 -17.92
C VAL A 96 14.98 14.87 -19.29
N GLU A 97 15.69 15.89 -19.74
CA GLU A 97 16.44 15.83 -21.00
C GLU A 97 17.57 14.81 -20.88
N ASP A 98 17.75 13.98 -21.91
CA ASP A 98 18.80 12.95 -21.98
C ASP A 98 18.71 11.92 -20.83
N MET A 99 17.57 11.22 -20.72
CA MET A 99 17.33 10.21 -19.69
C MET A 99 18.38 9.07 -19.70
N ASP A 100 18.92 8.75 -20.88
CA ASP A 100 19.90 7.67 -21.06
C ASP A 100 21.22 7.97 -20.34
N LYS A 101 21.65 9.24 -20.28
CA LYS A 101 22.79 9.68 -19.46
C LYS A 101 22.66 9.31 -17.99
N PHE A 102 21.44 9.22 -17.50
CA PHE A 102 21.15 8.86 -16.11
C PHE A 102 20.75 7.39 -15.95
N HIS A 103 20.90 6.57 -17.00
CA HIS A 103 20.42 5.17 -17.06
C HIS A 103 18.96 5.03 -16.62
N PHE A 104 18.15 6.07 -16.88
CA PHE A 104 16.76 6.07 -16.47
C PHE A 104 15.89 5.60 -17.61
N LYS A 105 15.46 4.35 -17.54
CA LYS A 105 14.61 3.72 -18.56
C LYS A 105 13.22 3.44 -18.00
N PRO A 106 12.34 4.45 -17.91
CA PRO A 106 11.05 4.32 -17.22
C PRO A 106 10.15 3.26 -17.83
N LYS A 107 10.20 3.06 -19.15
CA LYS A 107 9.38 2.05 -19.85
C LYS A 107 9.78 0.63 -19.45
N GLU A 108 11.08 0.34 -19.48
CA GLU A 108 11.64 -0.96 -19.06
C GLU A 108 11.36 -1.21 -17.57
N LEU A 109 11.55 -0.19 -16.73
CA LEU A 109 11.28 -0.30 -15.30
C LEU A 109 9.80 -0.60 -14.99
N VAL A 110 8.86 0.06 -15.70
CA VAL A 110 7.43 -0.22 -15.53
C VAL A 110 7.11 -1.66 -15.98
N SER A 111 7.66 -2.13 -17.10
CA SER A 111 7.42 -3.52 -17.53
C SER A 111 7.91 -4.55 -16.52
N SER A 112 9.11 -4.36 -15.94
CA SER A 112 9.63 -5.28 -14.93
C SER A 112 8.84 -5.24 -13.63
N ILE A 113 8.40 -4.06 -13.21
CA ILE A 113 7.50 -3.93 -12.05
C ILE A 113 6.18 -4.67 -12.32
N VAL A 114 5.56 -4.46 -13.48
CA VAL A 114 4.31 -5.15 -13.85
C VAL A 114 4.52 -6.67 -13.93
N ALA A 115 5.67 -7.13 -14.41
CA ALA A 115 6.02 -8.55 -14.39
C ALA A 115 6.07 -9.10 -12.95
N ILE A 116 6.63 -8.36 -11.99
CA ILE A 116 6.61 -8.75 -10.57
C ILE A 116 5.16 -8.83 -10.04
N TYR A 117 4.30 -7.86 -10.36
CA TYR A 117 2.87 -7.93 -9.99
C TYR A 117 2.21 -9.20 -10.53
N VAL A 118 2.46 -9.53 -11.80
CA VAL A 118 1.90 -10.71 -12.46
C VAL A 118 2.44 -12.01 -11.85
N ASN A 119 3.74 -12.07 -11.56
CA ASN A 119 4.39 -13.24 -10.93
C ASN A 119 3.76 -13.55 -9.57
N LEU A 120 3.57 -12.53 -8.72
CA LEU A 120 2.98 -12.68 -7.39
C LEU A 120 1.45 -12.74 -7.42
N GLY A 121 0.84 -12.32 -8.52
CA GLY A 121 -0.59 -12.13 -8.70
C GLY A 121 -1.45 -13.38 -8.66
N GLN A 122 -0.87 -14.58 -8.59
CA GLN A 122 -1.60 -15.84 -8.36
C GLN A 122 -1.86 -16.10 -6.87
N SER A 123 -1.12 -15.47 -5.96
CA SER A 123 -1.35 -15.57 -4.52
C SER A 123 -2.55 -14.72 -4.11
N SER A 124 -3.45 -15.34 -3.34
CA SER A 124 -4.59 -14.65 -2.73
C SER A 124 -4.12 -13.65 -1.68
N GLU A 125 -3.06 -13.96 -0.94
CA GLU A 125 -2.44 -13.07 0.05
C GLU A 125 -1.94 -11.78 -0.61
N PHE A 126 -1.25 -11.89 -1.75
CA PHE A 126 -0.79 -10.72 -2.51
C PHE A 126 -1.97 -9.91 -3.04
N CYS A 127 -2.97 -10.55 -3.66
CA CYS A 127 -4.16 -9.87 -4.15
C CYS A 127 -4.90 -9.12 -3.03
N ARG A 128 -4.92 -9.69 -1.82
CA ARG A 128 -5.54 -9.08 -0.63
C ARG A 128 -4.72 -7.92 -0.06
N ALA A 129 -3.40 -8.00 -0.11
CA ALA A 129 -2.49 -6.99 0.44
C ALA A 129 -2.42 -5.73 -0.43
N LEU A 130 -2.57 -5.85 -1.75
CA LEU A 130 -2.52 -4.72 -2.68
C LEU A 130 -3.45 -3.55 -2.30
N PRO A 131 -4.78 -3.74 -2.10
CA PRO A 131 -5.69 -2.65 -1.77
C PRO A 131 -5.55 -2.12 -0.34
N GLN A 132 -4.83 -2.83 0.55
CA GLN A 132 -4.63 -2.37 1.92
C GLN A 132 -3.67 -1.17 2.00
N ASP A 133 -2.84 -0.94 0.98
CA ASP A 133 -2.05 0.29 0.89
C ASP A 133 -2.88 1.48 0.39
N GLY A 134 -3.67 2.06 1.28
CA GLY A 134 -4.50 3.24 0.99
C GLY A 134 -3.72 4.50 0.58
N ARG A 135 -2.38 4.51 0.67
CA ARG A 135 -1.56 5.68 0.29
C ARG A 135 -1.19 5.67 -1.20
N SER A 136 -0.90 4.49 -1.75
CA SER A 136 -0.39 4.38 -3.11
C SER A 136 -1.28 3.56 -4.04
N PHE A 137 -2.02 2.60 -3.52
CA PHE A 137 -2.90 1.78 -4.34
C PHE A 137 -4.10 2.58 -4.85
N SER A 138 -4.45 2.33 -6.10
CA SER A 138 -5.78 2.57 -6.65
C SER A 138 -5.97 1.57 -7.79
N ILE A 139 -7.20 1.20 -8.10
CA ILE A 139 -7.42 0.23 -9.17
C ILE A 139 -7.06 0.80 -10.54
N GLU A 140 -7.31 2.10 -10.72
CA GLU A 140 -6.96 2.88 -11.91
C GLU A 140 -5.45 2.88 -12.14
N LEU A 141 -4.64 2.73 -11.09
CA LEU A 141 -3.18 2.58 -11.21
C LEU A 141 -2.81 1.31 -11.98
N LEU A 142 -3.48 0.20 -11.67
CA LEU A 142 -3.27 -1.08 -12.35
C LEU A 142 -3.84 -1.05 -13.77
N GLU A 143 -5.00 -0.43 -13.97
CA GLU A 143 -5.57 -0.25 -15.30
C GLU A 143 -4.68 0.59 -16.21
N GLU A 144 -4.13 1.70 -15.70
CA GLU A 144 -3.22 2.55 -16.45
C GLU A 144 -1.91 1.81 -16.76
N SER A 145 -1.38 1.00 -15.84
CA SER A 145 -0.19 0.19 -16.12
C SER A 145 -0.46 -0.86 -17.21
N ALA A 146 -1.62 -1.51 -17.21
CA ALA A 146 -2.04 -2.41 -18.28
C ALA A 146 -2.17 -1.69 -19.64
N ARG A 147 -2.74 -0.47 -19.66
CA ARG A 147 -2.80 0.37 -20.88
C ARG A 147 -1.40 0.73 -21.39
N ILE A 148 -0.46 1.04 -20.49
CA ILE A 148 0.93 1.31 -20.86
C ILE A 148 1.58 0.05 -21.45
N MET A 149 1.38 -1.14 -20.87
CA MET A 149 1.89 -2.40 -21.43
C MET A 149 1.39 -2.64 -22.85
N ARG A 150 0.09 -2.40 -23.10
CA ARG A 150 -0.48 -2.47 -24.45
C ARG A 150 0.21 -1.51 -25.42
N ASN A 151 0.39 -0.25 -25.01
CA ASN A 151 1.01 0.78 -25.86
C ASN A 151 2.49 0.49 -26.15
N LEU A 152 3.17 -0.25 -25.28
CA LEU A 152 4.55 -0.69 -25.46
C LEU A 152 4.66 -2.00 -26.26
N GLY A 153 3.54 -2.67 -26.56
CA GLY A 153 3.52 -3.94 -27.29
C GLY A 153 3.65 -5.21 -26.42
N TYR A 154 3.62 -5.08 -25.10
CA TYR A 154 3.68 -6.22 -24.16
C TYR A 154 2.29 -6.85 -23.97
N VAL A 155 1.76 -7.49 -25.02
CA VAL A 155 0.37 -8.00 -25.06
C VAL A 155 0.13 -9.08 -24.00
N GLU A 156 0.99 -10.10 -23.91
CA GLU A 156 0.84 -11.18 -22.93
C GLU A 156 0.88 -10.67 -21.49
N LEU A 157 1.80 -9.74 -21.20
CA LEU A 157 1.92 -9.16 -19.87
C LEU A 157 0.69 -8.32 -19.51
N MET A 158 0.14 -7.59 -20.48
CA MET A 158 -1.10 -6.85 -20.33
C MET A 158 -2.29 -7.77 -20.01
N GLU A 159 -2.47 -8.88 -20.72
CA GLU A 159 -3.56 -9.84 -20.46
C GLU A 159 -3.47 -10.46 -19.06
N LYS A 160 -2.26 -10.84 -18.63
CA LYS A 160 -2.01 -11.33 -17.28
C LYS A 160 -2.29 -10.27 -16.22
N MET A 161 -1.95 -9.00 -16.51
CA MET A 161 -2.25 -7.86 -15.65
C MET A 161 -3.76 -7.63 -15.53
N THR A 162 -4.52 -7.72 -16.63
CA THR A 162 -5.99 -7.64 -16.61
C THR A 162 -6.59 -8.75 -15.75
N SER A 163 -6.08 -9.98 -15.88
CA SER A 163 -6.52 -11.10 -15.04
C SER A 163 -6.24 -10.86 -13.55
N LEU A 164 -5.12 -10.20 -13.22
CA LEU A 164 -4.82 -9.77 -11.85
C LEU A 164 -5.80 -8.70 -11.36
N ILE A 165 -6.09 -7.69 -12.18
CA ILE A 165 -7.06 -6.64 -11.89
C ILE A 165 -8.43 -7.25 -11.54
N ASP A 166 -8.91 -8.21 -12.32
CA ASP A 166 -10.16 -8.90 -12.06
C ASP A 166 -10.16 -9.65 -10.71
N ARG A 167 -9.04 -10.32 -10.38
CA ARG A 167 -8.90 -10.99 -9.08
C ARG A 167 -8.93 -10.00 -7.93
N VAL A 168 -8.16 -8.92 -8.03
CA VAL A 168 -8.13 -7.87 -6.99
C VAL A 168 -9.51 -7.24 -6.81
N HIS A 169 -10.22 -6.93 -7.90
CA HIS A 169 -11.60 -6.46 -7.84
C HIS A 169 -12.53 -7.43 -7.12
N LYS A 170 -12.49 -8.72 -7.47
CA LYS A 170 -13.30 -9.75 -6.81
C LYS A 170 -13.01 -9.82 -5.31
N TYR A 171 -11.73 -9.74 -4.91
CA TYR A 171 -11.36 -9.73 -3.51
C TYR A 171 -11.82 -8.47 -2.78
N SER A 172 -11.63 -7.29 -3.37
CA SER A 172 -12.08 -6.03 -2.76
C SER A 172 -13.60 -5.98 -2.61
N ASN A 173 -14.34 -6.39 -3.65
CA ASN A 173 -15.80 -6.44 -3.60
C ASN A 173 -16.28 -7.44 -2.54
N ARG A 174 -15.67 -8.63 -2.49
CA ARG A 174 -15.99 -9.62 -1.46
C ARG A 174 -15.70 -9.08 -0.06
N LEU A 175 -14.54 -8.45 0.16
CA LEU A 175 -14.21 -7.86 1.45
C LEU A 175 -15.23 -6.79 1.86
N GLN A 176 -15.61 -5.93 0.93
CA GLN A 176 -16.62 -4.91 1.16
C GLN A 176 -18.00 -5.53 1.46
N MET A 177 -18.40 -6.58 0.76
CA MET A 177 -19.65 -7.31 1.05
C MET A 177 -19.60 -7.98 2.42
N GLU A 178 -18.47 -8.58 2.78
CA GLU A 178 -18.24 -9.16 4.10
C GLU A 178 -18.27 -8.10 5.20
N GLU A 179 -17.70 -6.92 4.98
CA GLU A 179 -17.76 -5.78 5.92
C GLU A 179 -19.20 -5.26 6.06
N SER A 180 -19.88 -4.99 4.94
CA SER A 180 -21.28 -4.54 4.96
C SER A 180 -22.25 -5.55 5.57
N ALA A 181 -21.97 -6.85 5.46
CA ALA A 181 -22.75 -7.89 6.11
C ALA A 181 -22.61 -7.89 7.65
N LEU A 182 -21.62 -7.16 8.17
CA LEU A 182 -21.36 -7.01 9.60
C LEU A 182 -21.80 -5.64 10.13
N ASP A 183 -22.33 -4.75 9.29
CA ASP A 183 -22.83 -3.43 9.70
C ASP A 183 -24.01 -3.51 10.66
N ASP A 184 -24.77 -4.62 10.64
CA ASP A 184 -25.90 -4.88 11.54
C ASP A 184 -25.50 -5.63 12.82
N ALA A 185 -24.23 -5.52 13.20
CA ALA A 185 -23.73 -6.08 14.45
C ALA A 185 -24.56 -5.59 15.66
N PRO A 186 -24.97 -6.51 16.57
CA PRO A 186 -25.57 -6.15 17.83
C PRO A 186 -24.72 -5.13 18.61
N GLU A 187 -25.36 -4.14 19.25
CA GLU A 187 -24.65 -3.08 20.00
C GLU A 187 -23.68 -3.65 21.05
N GLU A 188 -24.03 -4.79 21.66
CA GLU A 188 -23.19 -5.52 22.62
C GLU A 188 -21.85 -6.04 22.04
N PHE A 189 -21.71 -6.12 20.72
CA PHE A 189 -20.47 -6.53 20.04
C PHE A 189 -19.63 -5.34 19.60
N LEU A 190 -20.21 -4.13 19.64
CA LEU A 190 -19.57 -2.91 19.21
C LEU A 190 -18.79 -2.29 20.37
N ASP A 191 -17.63 -1.75 20.05
CA ASP A 191 -16.85 -0.98 20.99
C ASP A 191 -17.62 0.32 21.34
N PRO A 192 -17.82 0.61 22.64
CA PRO A 192 -18.65 1.74 23.09
C PRO A 192 -18.15 3.13 22.69
N VAL A 193 -16.89 3.27 22.24
CA VAL A 193 -16.30 4.56 21.84
C VAL A 193 -16.25 4.68 20.32
N THR A 194 -15.77 3.63 19.65
CA THR A 194 -15.55 3.64 18.20
C THR A 194 -16.77 3.17 17.41
N SER A 195 -17.73 2.50 18.05
CA SER A 195 -18.87 1.82 17.41
C SER A 195 -18.42 0.80 16.35
N GLU A 196 -17.18 0.31 16.44
CA GLU A 196 -16.63 -0.74 15.58
C GLU A 196 -16.73 -2.09 16.27
N LEU A 197 -16.86 -3.18 15.51
CA LEU A 197 -16.90 -4.54 16.05
C LEU A 197 -15.62 -4.86 16.86
N MET A 198 -15.79 -5.24 18.12
CA MET A 198 -14.66 -5.60 19.00
C MET A 198 -13.92 -6.85 18.50
N LYS A 199 -12.59 -6.80 18.48
CA LYS A 199 -11.72 -7.93 18.10
C LYS A 199 -11.21 -8.67 19.32
N GLU A 200 -10.80 -7.92 20.34
CA GLU A 200 -10.32 -8.42 21.63
C GLU A 200 -11.10 -7.71 22.74
N PRO A 201 -12.34 -8.14 23.05
CA PRO A 201 -13.13 -7.51 24.10
C PRO A 201 -12.48 -7.72 25.47
N VAL A 202 -12.32 -6.63 26.21
CA VAL A 202 -11.82 -6.61 27.59
C VAL A 202 -12.79 -5.83 28.47
N ARG A 203 -13.06 -6.38 29.64
CA ARG A 203 -13.93 -5.79 30.65
C ARG A 203 -13.11 -4.89 31.57
N LEU A 204 -13.62 -3.67 31.77
CA LEU A 204 -13.06 -2.70 32.71
C LEU A 204 -13.65 -2.99 34.10
N PRO A 205 -12.85 -3.32 35.12
CA PRO A 205 -13.38 -3.70 36.44
C PRO A 205 -14.08 -2.54 37.17
N THR A 206 -13.69 -1.30 36.87
CA THR A 206 -14.18 -0.07 37.50
C THR A 206 -15.58 0.33 37.04
N SER A 207 -15.85 0.31 35.74
CA SER A 207 -17.16 0.65 35.17
C SER A 207 -18.02 -0.57 34.85
N GLY A 208 -17.41 -1.75 34.75
CA GLY A 208 -18.04 -2.98 34.27
C GLY A 208 -18.31 -3.01 32.77
N VAL A 209 -17.91 -1.96 32.03
CA VAL A 209 -18.06 -1.85 30.58
C VAL A 209 -17.04 -2.74 29.88
N THR A 210 -17.44 -3.38 28.78
CA THR A 210 -16.54 -4.12 27.90
C THR A 210 -16.24 -3.27 26.65
N MET A 211 -14.96 -3.17 26.26
CA MET A 211 -14.53 -2.45 25.07
C MET A 211 -13.34 -3.15 24.38
N ASP A 212 -12.94 -2.71 23.19
CA ASP A 212 -11.81 -3.33 22.49
C ASP A 212 -10.48 -3.01 23.17
N LYS A 213 -9.65 -4.04 23.35
CA LYS A 213 -8.33 -3.94 23.98
C LYS A 213 -7.45 -2.88 23.33
N SER A 214 -7.44 -2.77 22.00
CA SER A 214 -6.58 -1.80 21.31
C SER A 214 -7.00 -0.36 21.59
N ASN A 215 -8.31 -0.12 21.74
CA ASN A 215 -8.88 1.19 22.05
C ASN A 215 -8.59 1.60 23.50
N ILE A 216 -8.84 0.72 24.48
CA ILE A 216 -8.52 1.03 25.88
C ILE A 216 -7.01 1.19 26.09
N MET A 217 -6.17 0.38 25.44
CA MET A 217 -4.71 0.52 25.55
C MET A 217 -4.22 1.87 25.01
N ARG A 218 -4.84 2.40 23.95
CA ARG A 218 -4.53 3.75 23.44
C ARG A 218 -4.92 4.84 24.44
N HIS A 219 -6.09 4.69 25.09
CA HIS A 219 -6.51 5.61 26.15
C HIS A 219 -5.54 5.57 27.32
N LEU A 220 -5.25 4.38 27.86
CA LEU A 220 -4.34 4.16 29.00
C LEU A 220 -2.90 4.63 28.76
N PHE A 221 -2.46 4.65 27.50
CA PHE A 221 -1.17 5.24 27.13
C PHE A 221 -1.13 6.76 27.36
N SER A 222 -2.27 7.43 27.22
CA SER A 222 -2.41 8.88 27.37
C SER A 222 -2.88 9.28 28.77
N ASP A 223 -3.81 8.51 29.34
CA ASP A 223 -4.49 8.78 30.61
C ASP A 223 -4.79 7.45 31.33
N GLY A 224 -4.23 7.26 32.53
CA GLY A 224 -4.36 6.03 33.34
C GLY A 224 -5.69 5.93 34.08
N THR A 225 -6.80 6.20 33.40
CA THR A 225 -8.14 6.18 33.97
C THR A 225 -9.11 5.39 33.10
N ASP A 226 -10.27 5.07 33.65
CA ASP A 226 -11.41 4.50 32.93
C ASP A 226 -12.12 5.63 32.15
N PRO A 227 -12.31 5.49 30.83
CA PRO A 227 -12.90 6.56 30.01
C PRO A 227 -14.37 6.87 30.33
N PHE A 228 -15.08 5.99 31.03
CA PHE A 228 -16.51 6.14 31.35
C PHE A 228 -16.77 6.75 32.72
N ASN A 229 -15.91 6.47 33.71
CA ASN A 229 -16.12 6.93 35.09
C ASN A 229 -14.92 7.67 35.70
N ARG A 230 -13.80 7.80 34.97
CA ARG A 230 -12.56 8.47 35.37
C ARG A 230 -11.87 7.88 36.61
N SER A 231 -12.21 6.66 36.98
CA SER A 231 -11.52 5.95 38.07
C SER A 231 -10.11 5.54 37.62
N PRO A 232 -9.11 5.47 38.52
CA PRO A 232 -7.79 4.95 38.18
C PRO A 232 -7.88 3.54 37.61
N LEU A 233 -7.24 3.32 36.47
CA LEU A 233 -7.25 2.05 35.76
C LEU A 233 -5.90 1.82 35.09
N THR A 234 -5.35 0.61 35.18
CA THR A 234 -4.09 0.23 34.53
C THR A 234 -4.30 -0.96 33.59
N ALA A 235 -3.37 -1.15 32.65
CA ALA A 235 -3.49 -2.18 31.61
C ALA A 235 -3.54 -3.62 32.16
N ASP A 236 -2.89 -3.87 33.30
CA ASP A 236 -2.88 -5.14 34.01
C ASP A 236 -4.21 -5.47 34.72
N MET A 237 -5.06 -4.45 34.97
CA MET A 237 -6.38 -4.63 35.56
C MET A 237 -7.44 -5.07 34.54
N LEU A 238 -7.12 -5.08 33.24
CA LEU A 238 -8.07 -5.42 32.18
C LEU A 238 -8.37 -6.92 32.18
N GLU A 239 -9.65 -7.27 32.25
CA GLU A 239 -10.12 -8.66 32.27
C GLU A 239 -10.55 -9.11 30.86
N PRO A 240 -9.93 -10.13 30.25
CA PRO A 240 -10.37 -10.62 28.94
C PRO A 240 -11.79 -11.18 28.97
N ASP A 241 -12.68 -10.67 28.12
CA ASP A 241 -14.05 -11.20 27.98
C ASP A 241 -14.10 -12.29 26.91
N ASN A 242 -13.60 -13.48 27.27
CA ASN A 242 -13.53 -14.60 26.34
C ASN A 242 -14.92 -15.11 25.88
N GLN A 243 -15.96 -14.91 26.70
CA GLN A 243 -17.32 -15.31 26.35
C GLN A 243 -17.88 -14.41 25.26
N LEU A 244 -17.76 -13.08 25.42
CA LEU A 244 -18.17 -12.13 24.39
C LEU A 244 -17.36 -12.32 23.11
N ARG A 245 -16.04 -12.53 23.24
CA ARG A 245 -15.18 -12.84 22.09
C ARG A 245 -15.69 -14.04 21.29
N GLN A 246 -16.07 -15.13 21.95
CA GLN A 246 -16.59 -16.30 21.26
C GLN A 246 -17.93 -16.01 20.58
N ARG A 247 -18.84 -15.30 21.23
CA ARG A 247 -20.13 -14.88 20.64
C ARG A 247 -19.93 -14.04 19.38
N ILE A 248 -18.99 -13.09 19.40
CA ILE A 248 -18.64 -12.27 18.24
C ILE A 248 -18.12 -13.15 17.09
N LEU A 249 -17.23 -14.10 17.39
CA LEU A 249 -16.67 -15.01 16.38
C LEU A 249 -17.75 -15.91 15.77
N ASP A 250 -18.63 -16.48 16.59
CA ASP A 250 -19.71 -17.35 16.14
C ASP A 250 -20.72 -16.57 15.28
N TRP A 251 -21.10 -15.37 15.71
CA TRP A 251 -21.99 -14.49 14.94
C TRP A 251 -21.38 -14.11 13.58
N LYS A 252 -20.10 -13.71 13.58
CA LYS A 252 -19.38 -13.37 12.34
C LYS A 252 -19.32 -14.57 11.40
N SER A 253 -19.02 -15.76 11.92
CA SER A 253 -18.98 -16.99 11.13
C SER A 253 -20.34 -17.31 10.50
N GLN A 254 -21.43 -17.20 11.26
CA GLN A 254 -22.79 -17.40 10.77
C GLN A 254 -23.14 -16.41 9.64
N LYS A 255 -22.87 -15.11 9.84
CA LYS A 255 -23.12 -14.07 8.84
C LYS A 255 -22.37 -14.33 7.53
N LEU A 256 -21.09 -14.67 7.62
CA LEU A 256 -20.25 -14.98 6.45
C LEU A 256 -20.68 -16.28 5.76
N ALA A 257 -21.13 -17.29 6.51
CA ALA A 257 -21.67 -18.52 5.93
C ALA A 257 -22.96 -18.28 5.14
N HIS A 258 -23.86 -17.42 5.64
CA HIS A 258 -25.06 -17.02 4.91
C HIS A 258 -24.73 -16.25 3.62
N LEU A 259 -23.70 -15.39 3.64
CA LEU A 259 -23.23 -14.66 2.46
C LEU A 259 -22.76 -15.61 1.35
N THR A 260 -21.90 -16.58 1.71
CA THR A 260 -21.33 -17.55 0.76
C THR A 260 -22.37 -18.53 0.20
N HIS A 261 -23.41 -18.86 0.96
CA HIS A 261 -24.52 -19.69 0.45
C HIS A 261 -25.34 -18.95 -0.62
N ASN A 262 -25.62 -17.66 -0.44
CA ASN A 262 -26.35 -16.85 -1.41
C ASN A 262 -25.56 -16.64 -2.73
N ASP A 263 -24.24 -16.50 -2.67
CA ASP A 263 -23.38 -16.40 -3.86
C ASP A 263 -23.34 -17.68 -4.71
N SER A 264 -23.66 -18.85 -4.14
CA SER A 264 -23.65 -20.13 -4.85
C SER A 264 -24.97 -20.50 -5.55
N LEU A 265 -26.01 -19.67 -5.35
CA LEU A 265 -27.35 -19.85 -5.92
C LEU A 265 -27.65 -18.84 -7.05
N GLN A 266 -26.70 -17.97 -7.41
CA GLN A 266 -26.75 -17.03 -8.53
C GLN A 266 -25.75 -17.42 -9.62
#